data_AF-A0A7W1PEH5-F1
#
_entry.id   AF-A0A7W1PEH5-F1
#
_cell.length_a   1.000
_cell.length_b   1.000
_cell.length_c   1.000
_cell.angle_alpha   90.00
_cell.angle_beta   90.00
_cell.angle_gamma   90.00
#
_symmetry.space_group_name_H-M   'P 1'
#
loop_
_entity.id
_entity.type
_entity.pdbx_description
1 polymer ?
#
loop_
_entity_poly.entity_id
_entity_poly.type
_entity_poly.pdbx_seq_one_letter_code
_entity_poly.pdbx_strand_id
1 'polypeptide(L)'
;MQLPISVTFVDAAGHRAKEVHAYARQFRREQVFAIFGSKTEKAPILGTPRVNKRWNTLQYELGVFGGKEALLARLEELATPGPGFIHLAPCLEDEDLHQLTAEKLVVRGDKRAFVKTRARNESTDLWVYTLAALHHLGPKVLERLGAIAAQLSTPFVDTVRRYRSSIPLSPRRRSAVAVGCFRAGCNDAASTSLVAVITVSFFPCRLMRLQPHRSRSLRRPR
;
A
#
# COMPACT_ATOMS: atom_id res chain seq x y z
N MET A 1 10.03 11.45 12.36
CA MET A 1 10.15 11.99 10.99
C MET A 1 8.88 11.59 10.28
N GLN A 2 8.08 12.53 9.78
CA GLN A 2 6.96 12.21 8.90
C GLN A 2 7.51 12.12 7.47
N LEU A 3 7.21 11.02 6.78
CA LEU A 3 7.62 10.84 5.39
C LEU A 3 6.65 11.61 4.47
N PRO A 4 7.14 12.44 3.54
CA PRO A 4 6.27 13.09 2.58
C PRO A 4 5.70 12.06 1.61
N ILE A 5 4.40 12.16 1.32
CA ILE A 5 3.74 11.33 0.30
C ILE A 5 4.03 11.97 -1.07
N SER A 6 4.76 11.26 -1.94
CA SER A 6 5.15 11.79 -3.25
C SER A 6 4.03 11.71 -4.29
N VAL A 7 3.21 10.65 -4.24
CA VAL A 7 2.10 10.42 -5.16
C VAL A 7 1.06 9.53 -4.49
N THR A 8 -0.22 9.73 -4.80
CA THR A 8 -1.30 8.87 -4.34
C THR A 8 -2.20 8.49 -5.51
N PHE A 9 -2.41 7.20 -5.69
CA PHE A 9 -3.42 6.67 -6.61
C PHE A 9 -4.62 6.15 -5.83
N VAL A 10 -5.82 6.50 -6.29
CA VAL A 10 -7.09 6.11 -5.66
C VAL A 10 -7.99 5.46 -6.71
N ASP A 11 -8.45 4.25 -6.43
CA ASP A 11 -9.28 3.50 -7.37
C ASP A 11 -10.68 4.13 -7.53
N ALA A 12 -11.01 4.47 -8.76
CA ALA A 12 -12.32 4.99 -9.14
C ALA A 12 -13.26 3.91 -9.68
N ALA A 13 -12.82 2.64 -9.79
CA ALA A 13 -13.61 1.52 -10.27
C ALA A 13 -14.56 0.96 -9.19
N GLY A 14 -15.56 1.75 -8.78
CA GLY A 14 -16.56 1.28 -7.82
C GLY A 14 -17.72 2.23 -7.55
N HIS A 15 -18.55 1.91 -6.56
CA HIS A 15 -19.73 2.69 -6.19
C HIS A 15 -19.42 4.12 -5.72
N ARG A 16 -18.17 4.39 -5.33
CA ARG A 16 -17.71 5.69 -4.80
C ARG A 16 -16.89 6.52 -5.79
N ALA A 17 -17.06 6.28 -7.09
CA ALA A 17 -16.31 6.99 -8.13
C ALA A 17 -16.46 8.52 -8.04
N LYS A 18 -17.66 9.00 -7.68
CA LYS A 18 -17.93 10.45 -7.52
C LYS A 18 -17.05 11.06 -6.43
N GLU A 19 -16.96 10.42 -5.27
CA GLU A 19 -16.15 10.87 -4.14
C GLU A 19 -14.67 10.82 -4.47
N VAL A 20 -14.21 9.74 -5.12
CA VAL A 20 -12.80 9.58 -5.52
C VAL A 20 -12.38 10.68 -6.49
N HIS A 21 -13.20 10.98 -7.50
CA HIS A 21 -12.89 12.06 -8.43
C HIS A 21 -12.93 13.44 -7.76
N ALA A 22 -13.87 13.68 -6.84
CA ALA A 22 -13.90 14.93 -6.08
C ALA A 22 -12.62 15.10 -5.24
N TYR A 23 -12.18 14.03 -4.57
CA TYR A 23 -10.95 14.01 -3.77
C TYR A 23 -9.70 14.23 -4.64
N ALA A 24 -9.56 13.47 -5.74
CA ALA A 24 -8.42 13.63 -6.64
C ALA A 24 -8.34 15.02 -7.29
N ARG A 25 -9.48 15.64 -7.58
CA ARG A 25 -9.52 17.02 -8.10
C ARG A 25 -9.12 18.04 -7.03
N GLN A 26 -9.59 17.87 -5.80
CA GLN A 26 -9.25 18.75 -4.68
C GLN A 26 -7.74 18.71 -4.38
N PHE A 27 -7.14 17.52 -4.40
CA PHE A 27 -5.74 17.29 -4.00
C PHE A 27 -4.79 17.07 -5.18
N ARG A 28 -5.11 17.68 -6.33
CA ARG A 28 -4.32 17.50 -7.55
C ARG A 28 -2.89 18.04 -7.42
N ARG A 29 -2.69 19.09 -6.62
CA ARG A 29 -1.37 19.72 -6.38
C ARG A 29 -0.46 18.81 -5.54
N GLU A 30 -1.07 18.04 -4.65
CA GLU A 30 -0.47 17.02 -3.79
C GLU A 30 -0.27 15.67 -4.50
N GLN A 31 -0.39 15.64 -5.83
CA GLN A 31 -0.20 14.44 -6.65
C GLN A 31 -1.18 13.30 -6.29
N VAL A 32 -2.42 13.64 -5.94
CA VAL A 32 -3.51 12.66 -5.79
C VAL A 32 -4.23 12.49 -7.12
N PHE A 33 -4.39 11.23 -7.56
CA PHE A 33 -4.93 10.88 -8.86
C PHE A 33 -5.94 9.75 -8.78
N ALA A 34 -6.99 9.85 -9.59
CA ALA A 34 -7.90 8.74 -9.81
C ALA A 34 -7.28 7.74 -10.79
N ILE A 35 -7.48 6.44 -10.55
CA ILE A 35 -7.10 5.37 -11.47
C ILE A 35 -8.31 4.51 -11.83
N PHE A 36 -8.21 3.82 -12.95
CA PHE A 36 -9.13 2.75 -13.30
C PHE A 36 -8.35 1.63 -14.01
N GLY A 37 -8.75 0.38 -13.78
CA GLY A 37 -8.11 -0.76 -14.39
C GLY A 37 -8.38 -0.87 -15.89
N SER A 38 -7.33 -1.14 -16.67
CA SER A 38 -7.45 -1.54 -18.07
C SER A 38 -8.04 -2.94 -18.18
N LYS A 39 -8.79 -3.18 -19.26
CA LYS A 39 -9.27 -4.51 -19.65
C LYS A 39 -8.30 -5.24 -20.58
N THR A 40 -7.28 -4.53 -21.06
CA THR A 40 -6.34 -5.05 -22.06
C THR A 40 -5.15 -5.71 -21.36
N GLU A 41 -4.82 -6.93 -21.79
CA GLU A 41 -3.68 -7.69 -21.25
C GLU A 41 -2.35 -6.93 -21.42
N LYS A 42 -2.13 -6.38 -22.62
CA LYS A 42 -0.91 -5.65 -23.01
C LYS A 42 -0.93 -4.17 -22.63
N ALA A 43 -1.78 -3.76 -21.70
CA ALA A 43 -1.77 -2.37 -21.23
C ALA A 43 -0.46 -2.07 -20.49
N PRO A 44 0.12 -0.87 -20.65
CA PRO A 44 1.28 -0.46 -19.85
C PRO A 44 0.90 -0.42 -18.37
N ILE A 45 1.86 -0.66 -17.47
CA ILE A 45 1.63 -0.62 -16.01
C ILE A 45 0.92 0.67 -15.61
N LEU A 46 1.38 1.80 -16.14
CA LEU A 46 0.71 3.09 -16.02
C LEU A 46 0.55 3.71 -17.41
N GLY A 47 -0.69 3.93 -17.84
CA GLY A 47 -1.02 4.59 -19.10
C GLY A 47 -0.94 6.11 -19.02
N THR A 48 -0.98 6.77 -20.17
CA THR A 48 -0.99 8.24 -20.26
C THR A 48 -2.23 8.81 -19.53
N PRO A 49 -2.06 9.87 -18.72
CA PRO A 49 -3.20 10.49 -18.04
C PRO A 49 -4.18 11.08 -19.04
N ARG A 50 -5.48 10.94 -18.73
CA ARG A 50 -6.57 11.52 -19.52
C ARG A 50 -7.59 12.19 -18.63
N VAL A 51 -8.28 13.20 -19.17
CA VAL A 51 -9.36 13.87 -18.44
C VAL A 51 -10.64 13.03 -18.55
N ASN A 52 -11.22 12.68 -17.40
CA ASN A 52 -12.56 12.14 -17.33
C ASN A 52 -13.56 13.27 -17.56
N LYS A 53 -14.26 13.28 -18.71
CA LYS A 53 -15.20 14.34 -19.08
C LYS A 53 -16.38 14.48 -18.11
N ARG A 54 -16.87 13.36 -17.55
CA ARG A 54 -18.02 13.36 -16.63
C ARG A 54 -17.70 14.08 -15.31
N TRP A 55 -16.49 13.90 -14.82
CA TRP A 55 -16.09 14.41 -13.50
C TRP A 55 -15.08 15.56 -13.58
N ASN A 56 -14.69 15.97 -14.79
CA ASN A 56 -13.64 16.95 -15.07
C ASN A 56 -12.39 16.73 -14.19
N THR A 57 -11.88 15.50 -14.17
CA THR A 57 -10.78 15.08 -13.27
C THR A 57 -9.75 14.32 -14.08
N LEU A 58 -8.45 14.56 -13.81
CA LEU A 58 -7.37 13.80 -14.41
C LEU A 58 -7.33 12.39 -13.81
N GLN A 59 -7.29 11.37 -14.67
CA GLN A 59 -7.23 9.97 -14.26
C GLN A 59 -6.21 9.20 -15.10
N TYR A 60 -5.65 8.14 -14.54
CA TYR A 60 -4.70 7.26 -15.21
C TYR A 60 -5.33 5.89 -15.47
N GLU A 61 -4.96 5.30 -16.61
CA GLU A 61 -5.24 3.90 -16.89
C GLU A 61 -4.18 3.03 -16.23
N LEU A 62 -4.62 1.99 -15.52
CA LEU A 62 -3.72 1.05 -14.84
C LEU A 62 -3.68 -0.29 -15.56
N GLY A 63 -2.49 -0.74 -15.95
CA GLY A 63 -2.26 -2.07 -16.51
C GLY A 63 -2.30 -3.15 -15.44
N VAL A 64 -3.51 -3.55 -15.03
CA VAL A 64 -3.72 -4.50 -13.93
C VAL A 64 -3.11 -5.87 -14.24
N PHE A 65 -3.26 -6.35 -15.49
CA PHE A 65 -2.76 -7.68 -15.87
C PHE A 65 -1.23 -7.77 -15.76
N GLY A 66 -0.50 -6.91 -16.48
CA GLY A 66 0.96 -6.88 -16.41
C GLY A 66 1.48 -6.55 -15.01
N GLY A 67 0.75 -5.74 -14.23
CA GLY A 67 1.07 -5.49 -12.83
C GLY A 67 1.01 -6.76 -11.98
N LYS A 68 -0.04 -7.57 -12.13
CA LYS A 68 -0.19 -8.84 -11.40
C LYS A 68 0.81 -9.90 -11.84
N GLU A 69 1.14 -9.95 -13.13
CA GLU A 69 2.25 -10.79 -13.63
C GLU A 69 3.58 -10.40 -12.99
N ALA A 70 3.88 -9.09 -12.94
CA ALA A 70 5.11 -8.61 -12.32
C ALA A 70 5.18 -8.91 -10.81
N LEU A 71 4.03 -8.94 -10.12
CA LEU A 71 3.96 -9.36 -8.72
C LEU A 71 4.28 -10.85 -8.59
N LEU A 72 3.59 -11.71 -9.34
CA LEU A 72 3.79 -13.16 -9.25
C LEU A 72 5.22 -13.56 -9.62
N ALA A 73 5.76 -13.03 -10.71
CA ALA A 73 7.14 -13.29 -11.12
C ALA A 73 8.14 -12.93 -10.01
N ARG A 74 7.94 -11.79 -9.33
CA ARG A 74 8.79 -11.38 -8.21
C ARG A 74 8.65 -12.27 -6.97
N LEU A 75 7.45 -12.75 -6.69
CA LEU A 75 7.23 -13.67 -5.56
C LEU A 75 7.80 -15.06 -5.83
N GLU A 76 7.80 -15.51 -7.09
CA GLU A 76 8.32 -16.82 -7.49
C GLU A 76 9.85 -16.85 -7.63
N GLU A 77 10.45 -15.82 -8.24
CA GLU A 77 11.86 -15.84 -8.63
C GLU A 77 12.82 -15.30 -7.57
N LEU A 78 12.37 -14.42 -6.66
CA LEU A 78 13.25 -13.67 -5.76
C LEU A 78 13.16 -14.15 -4.31
N ALA A 79 13.74 -15.32 -4.04
CA ALA A 79 13.94 -15.82 -2.68
C ALA A 79 15.08 -15.09 -1.92
N THR A 80 16.05 -14.54 -2.67
CA THR A 80 17.21 -13.83 -2.12
C THR A 80 17.08 -12.31 -2.29
N PRO A 81 17.49 -11.51 -1.29
CA PRO A 81 17.52 -10.06 -1.42
C PRO A 81 18.33 -9.59 -2.64
N GLY A 82 17.72 -8.75 -3.48
CA GLY A 82 18.30 -8.26 -4.72
C GLY A 82 17.37 -7.31 -5.47
N PRO A 83 17.75 -6.85 -6.68
CA PRO A 83 16.89 -5.99 -7.50
C PRO A 83 15.53 -6.63 -7.76
N GLY A 84 14.46 -5.90 -7.45
CA GLY A 84 13.08 -6.39 -7.60
C GLY A 84 12.54 -7.19 -6.41
N PHE A 85 13.36 -7.46 -5.38
CA PHE A 85 12.93 -8.18 -4.18
C PHE A 85 11.81 -7.40 -3.46
N ILE A 86 10.77 -8.13 -3.03
CA ILE A 86 9.63 -7.53 -2.32
C ILE A 86 9.93 -7.53 -0.83
N HIS A 87 10.19 -6.34 -0.29
CA HIS A 87 10.35 -6.16 1.15
C HIS A 87 8.98 -6.12 1.85
N LEU A 88 8.73 -7.11 2.69
CA LEU A 88 7.53 -7.17 3.51
C LEU A 88 7.72 -6.33 4.78
N ALA A 89 6.73 -5.50 5.10
CA ALA A 89 6.78 -4.71 6.33
C ALA A 89 6.53 -5.64 7.54
N PRO A 90 7.23 -5.42 8.67
CA PRO A 90 7.08 -6.26 9.86
C PRO A 90 5.70 -6.13 10.54
N CYS A 91 4.88 -5.18 10.10
CA CYS A 91 3.51 -4.97 10.58
C CYS A 91 2.44 -5.67 9.73
N LEU A 92 2.82 -6.36 8.65
CA LEU A 92 1.86 -7.12 7.85
C LEU A 92 1.36 -8.32 8.65
N GLU A 93 0.04 -8.53 8.61
CA GLU A 93 -0.59 -9.71 9.19
C GLU A 93 -0.64 -10.85 8.16
N ASP A 94 -0.84 -12.09 8.62
CA ASP A 94 -0.97 -13.26 7.74
C ASP A 94 -2.08 -13.07 6.69
N GLU A 95 -3.15 -12.36 7.06
CA GLU A 95 -4.25 -12.03 6.14
C GLU A 95 -3.79 -11.12 4.99
N ASP A 96 -2.87 -10.19 5.23
CA ASP A 96 -2.33 -9.33 4.18
C ASP A 96 -1.49 -10.15 3.19
N LEU A 97 -0.69 -11.09 3.70
CA LEU A 97 0.10 -12.02 2.88
C LEU A 97 -0.79 -12.96 2.08
N HIS A 98 -1.85 -13.46 2.71
CA HIS A 98 -2.87 -14.27 2.06
C HIS A 98 -3.62 -13.53 0.96
N GLN A 99 -3.89 -12.25 1.14
CA GLN A 99 -4.50 -11.41 0.12
C GLN A 99 -3.52 -11.09 -1.01
N LEU A 100 -2.22 -10.95 -0.73
CA LEU A 100 -1.21 -10.66 -1.75
C LEU A 100 -1.15 -11.76 -2.83
N THR A 101 -1.41 -13.01 -2.44
CA THR A 101 -1.47 -14.19 -3.32
C THR A 101 -2.90 -14.67 -3.59
N ALA A 102 -3.91 -13.80 -3.45
CA ALA A 102 -5.33 -14.17 -3.59
C ALA A 102 -5.81 -14.33 -5.03
N GLU A 103 -4.93 -14.24 -6.02
CA GLU A 103 -5.26 -14.42 -7.42
C GLU A 103 -4.28 -15.39 -8.08
N LYS A 104 -4.79 -16.20 -9.01
CA LYS A 104 -3.97 -17.08 -9.84
C LYS A 104 -4.20 -16.78 -11.31
N LEU A 105 -3.13 -16.85 -12.09
CA LEU A 105 -3.22 -16.80 -13.53
C LEU A 105 -3.78 -18.13 -14.05
N VAL A 106 -4.88 -18.08 -14.80
CA VAL A 106 -5.48 -19.24 -15.47
C VAL A 106 -5.43 -19.02 -16.97
N VAL A 107 -4.94 -20.03 -17.68
CA VAL A 107 -4.89 -20.06 -19.15
C VAL A 107 -5.95 -21.03 -19.66
N ARG A 108 -6.85 -20.55 -20.53
CA ARG A 108 -7.90 -21.35 -21.17
C ARG A 108 -7.88 -21.09 -22.68
N GLY A 109 -7.25 -21.99 -23.43
CA GLY A 109 -6.92 -21.75 -24.84
C GLY A 109 -6.03 -20.51 -24.97
N ASP A 110 -6.40 -19.58 -25.86
CA ASP A 110 -5.65 -18.34 -26.07
C ASP A 110 -5.95 -17.25 -25.02
N LYS A 111 -6.91 -17.49 -24.11
CA LYS A 111 -7.32 -16.49 -23.11
C LYS A 111 -6.60 -16.72 -21.80
N ARG A 112 -5.94 -15.67 -21.30
CA ARG A 112 -5.31 -15.61 -19.98
C ARG A 112 -6.12 -14.69 -19.09
N ALA A 113 -6.40 -15.12 -17.86
CA ALA A 113 -7.14 -14.31 -16.91
C ALA A 113 -6.71 -14.60 -15.47
N PHE A 114 -6.66 -13.56 -14.65
CA PHE A 114 -6.51 -13.71 -13.22
C PHE A 114 -7.85 -14.09 -12.59
N VAL A 115 -7.86 -15.18 -11.83
CA VAL A 115 -9.04 -15.67 -11.11
C VAL A 115 -8.77 -15.57 -9.62
N LYS A 116 -9.70 -14.93 -8.88
CA LYS A 116 -9.64 -14.84 -7.43
C LYS A 116 -9.76 -16.23 -6.80
N THR A 117 -8.85 -16.54 -5.89
CA THR A 117 -8.87 -17.74 -5.05
C THR A 117 -9.50 -17.45 -3.67
N ARG A 118 -9.59 -16.17 -3.29
CA ARG A 118 -10.20 -15.70 -2.05
C ARG A 118 -11.18 -14.54 -2.30
N ALA A 119 -12.01 -14.24 -1.30
CA ALA A 119 -12.99 -13.15 -1.38
C ALA A 119 -12.34 -11.75 -1.37
N ARG A 120 -11.21 -11.61 -0.66
CA ARG A 120 -10.44 -10.38 -0.49
C ARG A 120 -9.12 -10.45 -1.26
N ASN A 121 -8.72 -9.34 -1.88
CA ASN A 121 -7.54 -9.22 -2.75
C ASN A 121 -6.94 -7.80 -2.73
N GLU A 122 -7.31 -6.99 -1.73
CA GLU A 122 -6.94 -5.58 -1.63
C GLU A 122 -5.41 -5.41 -1.61
N SER A 123 -4.69 -6.31 -0.95
CA SER A 123 -3.21 -6.29 -0.92
C SER A 123 -2.57 -6.47 -2.30
N THR A 124 -3.11 -7.34 -3.15
CA THR A 124 -2.64 -7.50 -4.55
C THR A 124 -2.85 -6.22 -5.33
N ASP A 125 -4.06 -5.64 -5.27
CA ASP A 125 -4.39 -4.44 -6.03
C ASP A 125 -3.58 -3.22 -5.52
N LEU A 126 -3.39 -3.09 -4.21
CA LEU A 126 -2.53 -2.07 -3.60
C LEU A 126 -1.08 -2.16 -4.06
N TRP A 127 -0.54 -3.37 -4.19
CA TRP A 127 0.82 -3.55 -4.71
C TRP A 127 0.93 -3.04 -6.15
N VAL A 128 -0.06 -3.33 -7.00
CA VAL A 128 -0.08 -2.84 -8.38
C VAL A 128 -0.18 -1.32 -8.42
N TYR A 129 -0.96 -0.70 -7.53
CA TYR A 129 -1.04 0.77 -7.44
C TYR A 129 0.29 1.38 -7.01
N THR A 130 1.00 0.70 -6.12
CA THR A 130 2.34 1.11 -5.65
C THR A 130 3.36 1.02 -6.77
N LEU A 131 3.31 -0.05 -7.56
CA LEU A 131 4.14 -0.19 -8.74
C LEU A 131 3.86 0.95 -9.74
N ALA A 132 2.59 1.24 -10.00
CA ALA A 132 2.20 2.36 -10.85
C ALA A 132 2.65 3.73 -10.31
N ALA A 133 2.55 3.95 -9.00
CA ALA A 133 3.09 5.14 -8.34
C ALA A 133 4.59 5.28 -8.59
N LEU A 134 5.34 4.18 -8.49
CA LEU A 134 6.76 4.18 -8.79
C LEU A 134 7.04 4.52 -10.27
N HIS A 135 6.24 3.99 -11.21
CA HIS A 135 6.32 4.38 -12.63
C HIS A 135 6.02 5.86 -12.86
N HIS A 136 5.07 6.45 -12.13
CA HIS A 136 4.76 7.89 -12.20
C HIS A 136 5.93 8.77 -11.76
N LEU A 137 6.65 8.36 -10.71
CA LEU A 137 7.83 9.08 -10.22
C LEU A 137 9.01 9.05 -11.20
N GLY A 138 9.04 8.06 -12.09
CA GLY A 138 9.95 8.00 -13.23
C GLY A 138 11.34 7.46 -12.90
N PRO A 139 12.17 7.23 -13.95
CA PRO A 139 13.41 6.44 -13.86
C PRO A 139 14.44 7.02 -12.89
N LYS A 140 14.55 8.36 -12.81
CA LYS A 140 15.47 9.05 -11.89
C LYS A 140 15.21 8.72 -10.42
N VAL A 141 13.96 8.45 -10.06
CA VAL A 141 13.61 8.03 -8.70
C VAL A 141 13.94 6.55 -8.51
N LEU A 142 13.62 5.69 -9.49
CA LEU A 142 13.95 4.26 -9.45
C LEU A 142 15.45 4.03 -9.23
N GLU A 143 16.30 4.73 -9.98
CA GLU A 143 17.77 4.65 -9.90
C GLU A 143 18.31 5.04 -8.51
N ARG A 144 17.57 5.89 -7.78
CA ARG A 144 17.97 6.41 -6.46
C ARG A 144 17.28 5.73 -5.29
N LEU A 145 16.42 4.74 -5.53
CA LEU A 145 15.64 4.09 -4.46
C LEU A 145 16.52 3.53 -3.35
N GLY A 146 17.64 2.89 -3.68
CA GLY A 146 18.59 2.37 -2.67
C GLY A 146 19.19 3.47 -1.79
N ALA A 147 19.49 4.64 -2.37
CA ALA A 147 20.00 5.78 -1.61
C ALA A 147 18.90 6.42 -0.75
N ILE A 148 17.68 6.56 -1.28
CA ILE A 148 16.53 7.08 -0.53
C ILE A 148 16.22 6.14 0.65
N ALA A 149 16.21 4.83 0.40
CA ALA A 149 16.08 3.80 1.41
C ALA A 149 17.12 3.92 2.53
N ALA A 150 18.41 4.03 2.17
CA ALA A 150 19.53 4.21 3.11
C ALA A 150 19.38 5.45 3.98
N GLN A 151 18.88 6.56 3.42
CA GLN A 151 18.62 7.79 4.19
C GLN A 151 17.46 7.64 5.17
N LEU A 152 16.47 6.82 4.83
CA LEU A 152 15.26 6.62 5.64
C LEU A 152 15.39 5.46 6.63
N SER A 153 16.34 4.54 6.43
CA SER A 153 16.61 3.45 7.37
C SER A 153 17.18 4.01 8.66
N THR A 154 16.30 4.23 9.64
CA THR A 154 16.68 4.34 11.04
C THR A 154 16.83 2.92 11.60
N PRO A 155 17.86 2.61 12.40
CA PRO A 155 18.01 1.30 13.00
C PRO A 155 16.77 0.97 13.85
N PHE A 156 16.24 -0.24 13.67
CA PHE A 156 14.99 -0.75 14.25
C PHE A 156 14.84 -0.55 15.78
N VAL A 157 15.97 -0.47 16.50
CA VAL A 157 16.03 -0.25 17.95
C VAL A 157 15.42 1.10 18.35
N ASP A 158 15.53 2.13 17.52
CA ASP A 158 15.02 3.48 17.84
C ASP A 158 13.53 3.64 17.53
N THR A 159 12.99 2.89 16.57
CA THR A 159 11.59 3.01 16.13
C THR A 159 10.63 2.44 17.17
N VAL A 160 10.95 1.27 17.76
CA VAL A 160 10.14 0.69 18.85
C VAL A 160 10.22 1.56 20.10
N ARG A 161 11.40 2.12 20.42
CA ARG A 161 11.59 3.02 21.56
C ARG A 161 10.79 4.31 21.40
N ARG A 162 10.83 4.92 20.21
CA ARG A 162 10.03 6.12 19.88
C ARG A 162 8.54 5.85 19.94
N TYR A 163 8.05 4.79 19.30
CA TYR A 163 6.63 4.43 19.31
C TYR A 163 6.11 4.19 20.73
N ARG A 164 6.87 3.46 21.57
CA ARG A 164 6.51 3.28 23.00
C ARG A 164 6.50 4.59 23.79
N SER A 165 7.46 5.48 23.53
CA SER A 165 7.54 6.77 24.23
C SER A 165 6.50 7.80 23.79
N SER A 166 5.91 7.65 22.60
CA SER A 166 4.88 8.55 22.07
C SER A 166 3.45 8.18 22.48
N ILE A 167 3.24 7.03 23.13
CA ILE A 167 1.94 6.67 23.70
C ILE A 167 1.84 7.33 25.08
N PRO A 168 0.88 8.25 25.33
CA PRO A 168 0.64 8.74 26.67
C PRO A 168 0.25 7.55 27.54
N LEU A 169 1.08 7.20 28.52
CA LEU A 169 0.79 6.17 29.50
C LEU A 169 -0.45 6.59 30.28
N SER A 170 -1.63 6.08 29.89
CA SER A 170 -2.82 6.24 30.69
C SER A 170 -2.59 5.53 32.03
N PRO A 171 -2.90 6.16 33.18
CA PRO A 171 -2.71 5.52 34.47
C PRO A 171 -3.84 4.52 34.68
N ARG A 172 -3.72 3.31 34.11
CA ARG A 172 -4.53 2.15 34.52
C ARG A 172 -3.88 0.83 34.13
N ARG A 173 -3.53 0.09 35.19
CA ARG A 173 -3.16 -1.32 35.30
C ARG A 173 -1.84 -1.74 34.65
N ARG A 174 -0.83 -1.85 35.52
CA ARG A 174 0.33 -2.72 35.33
C ARG A 174 -0.18 -4.17 35.24
N SER A 175 -0.15 -4.73 34.05
CA SER A 175 0.07 -6.17 33.89
C SER A 175 1.38 -6.29 33.13
N ALA A 176 2.42 -6.70 33.85
CA ALA A 176 3.73 -6.96 33.30
C ALA A 176 3.61 -8.11 32.29
N VAL A 177 3.63 -7.80 31.00
CA VAL A 177 3.94 -8.78 29.98
C VAL A 177 5.45 -8.77 29.85
N ALA A 178 6.09 -9.75 30.48
CA ALA A 178 7.48 -10.07 30.23
C ALA A 178 7.59 -10.49 28.76
N VAL A 179 8.07 -9.60 27.90
CA VAL A 179 8.47 -9.96 26.54
C VAL A 179 9.82 -10.67 26.68
N GLY A 180 9.78 -11.99 26.68
CA GLY A 180 10.96 -12.85 26.61
C GLY A 180 11.79 -12.49 25.39
N CYS A 181 13.05 -12.13 25.63
CA CYS A 181 14.06 -11.95 24.60
C CYS A 181 14.39 -13.34 24.04
N PHE A 182 13.82 -13.71 22.89
CA PHE A 182 14.30 -14.88 22.15
C PHE A 182 15.58 -14.47 21.42
N ARG A 183 16.71 -14.74 22.09
CA ARG A 183 18.05 -14.52 21.56
C ARG A 183 18.35 -15.64 20.56
N ALA A 184 17.86 -15.50 19.33
CA ALA A 184 18.35 -16.31 18.22
C ALA A 184 19.74 -15.79 17.84
N GLY A 185 20.77 -16.53 18.28
CA GLY A 185 22.15 -16.26 17.92
C GLY A 185 22.36 -16.49 16.43
N CYS A 186 22.64 -15.42 15.71
CA CYS A 186 23.43 -15.45 14.49
C CYS A 186 24.48 -14.35 14.61
N ASN A 187 25.67 -14.74 15.10
CA ASN A 187 26.89 -13.98 14.89
C ASN A 187 27.31 -14.21 13.45
N ASP A 188 26.83 -13.39 12.52
CA ASP A 188 27.48 -13.22 11.22
C ASP A 188 27.29 -11.77 10.77
N ALA A 189 28.39 -11.03 10.86
CA ALA A 189 28.52 -9.65 10.43
C ALA A 189 28.58 -9.58 8.90
N ALA A 190 27.50 -9.94 8.20
CA ALA A 190 27.43 -9.83 6.74
C ALA A 190 25.99 -9.94 6.18
N SER A 191 25.03 -9.17 6.68
CA SER A 191 23.79 -8.83 5.95
C SER A 191 22.98 -7.78 6.70
N THR A 192 23.43 -6.53 6.61
CA THR A 192 22.62 -5.38 7.02
C THR A 192 21.59 -5.11 5.92
N SER A 193 20.63 -6.02 5.75
CA SER A 193 19.57 -5.92 4.75
C SER A 193 18.57 -4.87 5.19
N LEU A 194 18.77 -3.71 4.58
CA LEU A 194 18.16 -2.43 4.83
C LEU A 194 16.64 -2.49 4.55
N VAL A 195 15.83 -2.36 5.61
CA VAL A 195 14.36 -2.37 5.52
C VAL A 195 13.89 -1.05 4.92
N ALA A 196 13.78 -1.02 3.60
CA ALA A 196 13.21 0.09 2.84
C ALA A 196 11.71 -0.17 2.63
N VAL A 197 10.91 0.09 3.66
CA VAL A 197 9.45 0.09 3.52
C VAL A 197 9.11 1.29 2.63
N ILE A 198 8.78 1.03 1.37
CA ILE A 198 7.98 1.96 0.57
C ILE A 198 6.67 2.08 1.34
N THR A 199 6.61 3.13 2.17
CA THR A 199 5.50 3.37 3.07
C THR A 199 4.40 3.97 2.21
N VAL A 200 3.65 3.10 1.53
CA VAL A 200 2.26 3.42 1.22
C VAL A 200 1.64 3.63 2.58
N SER A 201 1.14 4.84 2.83
CA SER A 201 0.48 5.16 4.09
C SER A 201 -0.65 4.17 4.30
N PHE A 202 -0.38 3.12 5.07
CA PHE A 202 -1.39 2.43 5.83
C PHE A 202 -2.01 3.53 6.69
N PHE A 203 -3.14 4.06 6.23
CA PHE A 203 -4.11 4.69 7.11
C PHE A 203 -4.17 3.79 8.34
N PRO A 204 -3.81 4.28 9.54
CA PRO A 204 -3.51 3.42 10.67
C PRO A 204 -4.67 2.45 10.85
N CYS A 205 -4.35 1.18 10.64
CA CYS A 205 -5.29 0.09 10.78
C CYS A 205 -5.89 0.24 12.19
N ARG A 206 -7.22 0.44 12.23
CA ARG A 206 -8.05 0.44 13.45
C ARG A 206 -8.11 1.73 14.30
N LEU A 207 -8.47 2.87 13.70
CA LEU A 207 -9.12 3.96 14.48
C LEU A 207 -10.29 4.63 13.75
N MET A 208 -11.32 3.84 13.42
CA MET A 208 -12.64 4.40 13.14
C MET A 208 -13.69 3.56 13.87
N ARG A 209 -13.65 3.57 15.21
CA ARG A 209 -14.90 3.44 15.98
C ARG A 209 -15.67 4.71 15.67
N LEU A 210 -16.67 4.59 14.78
CA LEU A 210 -17.73 5.58 14.67
C LEU A 210 -18.24 5.84 16.09
N GLN A 211 -17.99 7.04 16.59
CA GLN A 211 -18.65 7.56 17.77
C GLN A 211 -20.16 7.45 17.51
N PRO A 212 -20.97 6.81 18.38
CA PRO A 212 -22.41 6.89 18.23
C PRO A 212 -22.79 8.37 18.33
N HIS A 213 -23.34 8.91 17.25
CA HIS A 213 -23.90 10.25 17.24
C HIS A 213 -24.91 10.36 18.38
N ARG A 214 -24.60 11.22 19.35
CA ARG A 214 -25.55 11.65 20.38
C ARG A 214 -26.78 12.21 19.67
N SER A 215 -27.92 11.58 19.91
CA SER A 215 -29.25 12.03 19.51
C SER A 215 -29.50 13.46 19.99
N ARG A 216 -29.57 14.42 19.07
CA ARG A 216 -30.20 15.71 19.32
C ARG A 216 -31.70 15.54 19.08
N SER A 217 -32.46 15.50 20.17
CA SER A 217 -33.92 15.56 20.16
C SER A 217 -34.38 16.84 19.46
N LEU A 218 -34.95 16.70 18.27
CA LEU A 218 -35.71 17.77 17.62
C LEU A 218 -37.06 17.89 18.36
N ARG A 219 -37.26 19.01 19.05
CA ARG A 219 -38.57 19.41 19.59
C ARG A 219 -39.50 19.69 18.41
N ARG A 220 -40.66 19.04 18.38
CA ARG A 220 -41.77 19.37 17.48
C ARG A 220 -42.35 20.74 17.87
N PRO A 221 -42.63 21.66 16.92
CA PRO A 221 -43.54 22.76 17.17
C PRO A 221 -44.98 22.25 17.23
N ARG A 222 -45.81 23.02 17.94
CA ARG A 222 -47.21 22.73 18.33
C ARG A 222 -48.14 22.64 17.12
#